data_AF-A0A1Y3SC39-F1
#
_entry.id   AF-A0A1Y3SC39-F1
#
_cell.length_a   1.000
_cell.length_b   1.000
_cell.length_c   1.000
_cell.angle_alpha   90.00
_cell.angle_beta   90.00
_cell.angle_gamma   90.00
#
_symmetry.space_group_name_H-M   'P 1'
#
loop_
_entity.id
_entity.type
_entity.pdbx_description
1 polymer ?
#
loop_
_entity_poly.entity_id
_entity_poly.type
_entity_poly.pdbx_seq_one_letter_code
_entity_poly.pdbx_strand_id
1 'polypeptide(L)'
;MQENLIGLVEQAGVVGAGGAGFPTHVKLKAQADTVIINGAECEPLLRVDQQLMAGQAEQLLEALDLLVEQVGAQRGVVALKEHYHAAVEALERALPAHPKLSIHKMGGFYPAGDEQVIVYEVTGRIVPEGGIPLNVGVVVSNVETALNVLAAVQDHTPVTEKYVTITGAVRTPKTVKVPLGVTVAQMLELAGGPVVDRWQVVNGGPMMGKVVSPDSVVTKTTKGLIVVPEGHSLLNSLNRSVPQMLRDAGAACMQCSLCSEVCPRGLLGHRIQPHKMMRLAAYGSLCDPAYTPMNAYLCCGCRLCEYACVMGLQPWKLNGMLKGEMGKKGVRNSLHEQPQQAAPFRDFKRYPVHKLIQQLGLSAYDVPAPLEETLFHSTSVTLPLSQGVGAPAQPVVKEGDRVERGVLIAVIPEGKLGANLHASMSGTVAAVTEKEIVIRQ
;
A
#
# COMPACT_ATOMS: atom_id res chain seq x y z
N MET A 1 4.46 -26.17 -21.67
CA MET A 1 5.35 -25.07 -21.24
C MET A 1 4.66 -24.27 -20.13
N GLN A 2 4.40 -24.94 -19.00
CA GLN A 2 3.90 -24.34 -17.76
C GLN A 2 5.06 -24.23 -16.75
N GLU A 3 6.29 -24.16 -17.29
CA GLU A 3 7.51 -23.81 -16.57
C GLU A 3 7.54 -22.29 -16.45
N ASN A 4 7.40 -21.73 -15.27
CA ASN A 4 6.13 -21.63 -14.55
C ASN A 4 5.97 -20.12 -14.36
N LEU A 5 4.88 -19.49 -14.79
CA LEU A 5 4.67 -18.04 -14.65
C LEU A 5 5.00 -17.57 -13.23
N ILE A 6 4.65 -18.38 -12.22
CA ILE A 6 4.99 -18.15 -10.82
C ILE A 6 6.51 -18.04 -10.60
N GLY A 7 7.28 -18.93 -11.23
CA GLY A 7 8.74 -18.94 -11.18
C GLY A 7 9.36 -17.70 -11.83
N LEU A 8 8.84 -17.24 -12.98
CA LEU A 8 9.29 -15.99 -13.59
C LEU A 8 9.01 -14.78 -12.69
N VAL A 9 7.83 -14.73 -12.09
CA VAL A 9 7.42 -13.67 -11.14
C VAL A 9 8.28 -13.70 -9.86
N GLU A 10 8.62 -14.89 -9.36
CA GLU A 10 9.51 -15.10 -8.22
C GLU A 10 10.93 -14.64 -8.54
N GLN A 11 11.48 -15.09 -9.67
CA GLN A 11 12.82 -14.73 -10.15
C GLN A 11 12.95 -13.22 -10.35
N ALA A 12 11.98 -12.57 -10.99
CA ALA A 12 11.92 -11.12 -11.20
C ALA A 12 11.77 -10.30 -9.90
N GLY A 13 11.48 -10.96 -8.77
CA GLY A 13 11.34 -10.33 -7.46
C GLY A 13 10.10 -9.45 -7.36
N VAL A 14 8.99 -9.84 -7.99
CA VAL A 14 7.75 -9.04 -7.96
C VAL A 14 7.09 -9.11 -6.58
N VAL A 15 6.70 -7.94 -6.06
CA VAL A 15 5.96 -7.79 -4.79
C VAL A 15 4.70 -6.94 -4.97
N GLY A 16 3.82 -6.98 -3.98
CA GLY A 16 2.68 -6.08 -3.85
C GLY A 16 3.13 -4.61 -3.75
N ALA A 17 3.02 -3.88 -4.86
CA ALA A 17 3.51 -2.52 -5.07
C ALA A 17 2.64 -1.44 -4.37
N GLY A 18 1.40 -1.78 -4.03
CA GLY A 18 0.43 -0.86 -3.41
C GLY A 18 0.41 -0.88 -1.87
N GLY A 19 1.33 -1.57 -1.21
CA GLY A 19 1.27 -1.72 0.25
C GLY A 19 2.53 -2.34 0.84
N ALA A 20 2.36 -3.32 1.73
CA ALA A 20 3.46 -3.88 2.53
C ALA A 20 4.51 -4.69 1.73
N GLY A 21 4.35 -4.89 0.41
CA GLY A 21 5.31 -5.65 -0.39
C GLY A 21 5.24 -7.16 -0.16
N PHE A 22 4.03 -7.73 -0.10
CA PHE A 22 3.87 -9.19 -0.02
C PHE A 22 4.33 -9.85 -1.32
N PRO A 23 5.10 -10.96 -1.30
CA PRO A 23 5.60 -11.58 -2.51
C PRO A 23 4.49 -12.08 -3.44
N THR A 24 4.48 -11.60 -4.68
CA THR A 24 3.37 -11.84 -5.60
C THR A 24 3.28 -13.30 -6.01
N HIS A 25 4.41 -13.98 -6.22
CA HIS A 25 4.46 -15.39 -6.57
C HIS A 25 3.72 -16.29 -5.57
N VAL A 26 3.67 -15.92 -4.28
CA VAL A 26 2.89 -16.65 -3.27
C VAL A 26 1.39 -16.47 -3.48
N LYS A 27 0.93 -15.25 -3.83
CA LYS A 27 -0.48 -15.02 -4.18
C LYS A 27 -0.89 -15.80 -5.44
N LEU A 28 0.01 -15.97 -6.40
CA LEU A 28 -0.27 -16.67 -7.67
C LEU A 28 -0.34 -18.19 -7.54
N LYS A 29 0.16 -18.77 -6.44
CA LYS A 29 -0.03 -20.20 -6.11
C LYS A 29 -1.46 -20.52 -5.66
N ALA A 30 -2.26 -19.50 -5.38
CA ALA A 30 -3.64 -19.67 -4.92
C ALA A 30 -4.59 -20.05 -6.06
N GLN A 31 -5.73 -20.65 -5.70
CA GLN A 31 -6.87 -20.85 -6.59
C GLN A 31 -8.02 -19.95 -6.17
N ALA A 32 -8.63 -19.25 -7.11
CA ALA A 32 -9.71 -18.30 -6.86
C ALA A 32 -10.68 -18.26 -8.04
N ASP A 33 -11.93 -17.88 -7.80
CA ASP A 33 -12.92 -17.73 -8.87
C ASP A 33 -12.91 -16.32 -9.49
N THR A 34 -12.41 -15.32 -8.75
CA THR A 34 -12.35 -13.92 -9.19
C THR A 34 -10.97 -13.32 -8.92
N VAL A 35 -10.41 -12.61 -9.91
CA VAL A 35 -9.23 -11.73 -9.73
C VAL A 35 -9.67 -10.28 -9.79
N ILE A 36 -9.21 -9.45 -8.86
CA ILE A 36 -9.49 -8.02 -8.81
C ILE A 36 -8.18 -7.24 -8.95
N ILE A 37 -8.11 -6.36 -9.94
CA ILE A 37 -7.14 -5.26 -9.96
C ILE A 37 -7.68 -4.12 -9.10
N ASN A 38 -6.96 -3.82 -8.03
CA ASN A 38 -7.22 -2.68 -7.17
C ASN A 38 -6.59 -1.42 -7.76
N GLY A 39 -7.38 -0.70 -8.56
CA GLY A 39 -7.10 0.64 -9.06
C GLY A 39 -7.68 1.76 -8.19
N ALA A 40 -8.33 1.42 -7.07
CA ALA A 40 -8.94 2.37 -6.15
C ALA A 40 -7.91 2.98 -5.17
N GLU A 41 -6.90 3.69 -5.70
CA GLU A 41 -5.89 4.36 -4.89
C GLU A 41 -6.53 5.33 -3.88
N CYS A 42 -6.39 5.02 -2.59
CA CYS A 42 -7.11 5.71 -1.51
C CYS A 42 -6.26 6.69 -0.73
N GLU A 43 -4.95 6.56 -0.78
CA GLU A 43 -4.05 7.51 -0.14
C GLU A 43 -4.22 8.90 -0.77
N PRO A 44 -4.66 9.91 0.00
CA PRO A 44 -4.80 11.25 -0.53
C PRO A 44 -3.49 11.77 -1.13
N LEU A 45 -3.62 12.65 -2.13
CA LEU A 45 -2.51 13.23 -2.91
C LEU A 45 -1.75 12.26 -3.83
N LEU A 46 -1.87 10.94 -3.66
CA LEU A 46 -1.24 9.98 -4.58
C LEU A 46 -2.07 9.83 -5.85
N ARG A 47 -1.36 9.63 -6.97
CA ARG A 47 -1.95 9.60 -8.32
C ARG A 47 -1.38 8.48 -9.20
N VAL A 48 -0.61 7.54 -8.67
CA VAL A 48 0.15 6.57 -9.48
C VAL A 48 -0.81 5.66 -10.26
N ASP A 49 -1.68 4.94 -9.56
CA ASP A 49 -2.47 3.86 -10.17
C ASP A 49 -3.42 4.39 -11.27
N GLN A 50 -4.06 5.55 -11.05
CA GLN A 50 -4.98 6.11 -12.03
C GLN A 50 -4.27 6.52 -13.34
N GLN A 51 -3.01 6.96 -13.24
CA GLN A 51 -2.22 7.38 -14.39
C GLN A 51 -1.66 6.17 -15.14
N LEU A 52 -1.26 5.13 -14.42
CA LEU A 52 -0.87 3.85 -15.04
C LEU A 52 -2.06 3.22 -15.76
N MET A 53 -3.25 3.19 -15.16
CA MET A 53 -4.45 2.68 -15.83
C MET A 53 -4.80 3.49 -17.09
N ALA A 54 -4.60 4.80 -17.08
CA ALA A 54 -4.86 5.65 -18.25
C ALA A 54 -3.83 5.46 -19.37
N GLY A 55 -2.55 5.33 -19.03
CA GLY A 55 -1.46 5.23 -20.01
C GLY A 55 -1.13 3.80 -20.48
N GLN A 56 -1.50 2.78 -19.71
CA GLN A 56 -1.10 1.38 -19.92
C GLN A 56 -2.30 0.43 -19.80
N ALA A 57 -3.46 0.86 -20.31
CA ALA A 57 -4.72 0.13 -20.15
C ALA A 57 -4.68 -1.26 -20.82
N GLU A 58 -4.12 -1.34 -22.03
CA GLU A 58 -3.99 -2.59 -22.79
C GLU A 58 -3.10 -3.58 -22.03
N GLN A 59 -1.89 -3.17 -21.63
CA GLN A 59 -0.97 -3.99 -20.84
C GLN A 59 -1.62 -4.42 -19.51
N LEU A 60 -2.39 -3.55 -18.86
CA LEU A 60 -3.05 -3.91 -17.61
C LEU A 60 -4.11 -5.01 -17.81
N LEU A 61 -4.88 -4.96 -18.89
CA LEU A 61 -5.87 -5.98 -19.20
C LEU A 61 -5.21 -7.31 -19.63
N GLU A 62 -4.12 -7.27 -20.40
CA GLU A 62 -3.30 -8.46 -20.68
C GLU A 62 -2.75 -9.08 -19.39
N ALA A 63 -2.21 -8.26 -18.49
CA ALA A 63 -1.75 -8.71 -17.19
C ALA A 63 -2.88 -9.37 -16.38
N LEU A 64 -4.08 -8.79 -16.42
CA LEU A 64 -5.23 -9.34 -15.72
C LEU A 64 -5.68 -10.68 -16.33
N ASP A 65 -5.68 -10.85 -17.65
CA ASP A 65 -5.96 -12.13 -18.28
C ASP A 65 -4.96 -13.22 -17.85
N LEU A 66 -3.66 -12.91 -17.84
CA LEU A 66 -2.63 -13.83 -17.35
C LEU A 66 -2.88 -14.23 -15.88
N LEU A 67 -3.27 -13.27 -15.03
CA LEU A 67 -3.59 -13.54 -13.64
C LEU A 67 -4.84 -14.40 -13.49
N VAL A 68 -5.88 -14.14 -14.28
CA VAL A 68 -7.14 -14.91 -14.29
C VAL A 68 -6.86 -16.35 -14.69
N GLU A 69 -6.07 -16.57 -15.74
CA GLU A 69 -5.67 -17.91 -16.17
C GLU A 69 -4.84 -18.62 -15.10
N GLN A 70 -3.82 -17.93 -14.56
CA GLN A 70 -2.89 -18.51 -13.59
C GLN A 70 -3.57 -19.05 -12.33
N VAL A 71 -4.56 -18.32 -11.80
CA VAL A 71 -5.26 -18.74 -10.56
C VAL A 71 -6.50 -19.60 -10.83
N GLY A 72 -6.80 -19.90 -12.10
CA GLY A 72 -7.99 -20.65 -12.50
C GLY A 72 -9.30 -19.90 -12.31
N ALA A 73 -9.27 -18.57 -12.35
CA ALA A 73 -10.46 -17.74 -12.16
C ALA A 73 -11.39 -17.74 -13.38
N GLN A 74 -12.67 -17.52 -13.10
CA GLN A 74 -13.71 -17.45 -14.13
C GLN A 74 -13.86 -16.03 -14.69
N ARG A 75 -13.49 -15.02 -13.88
CA ARG A 75 -13.59 -13.60 -14.25
C ARG A 75 -12.49 -12.76 -13.62
N GLY A 76 -12.13 -11.68 -14.31
CA GLY A 76 -11.29 -10.62 -13.80
C GLY A 76 -12.04 -9.29 -13.74
N VAL A 77 -11.72 -8.45 -12.75
CA VAL A 77 -12.36 -7.15 -12.56
C VAL A 77 -11.30 -6.08 -12.32
N VAL A 78 -11.33 -5.00 -13.09
CA VAL A 78 -10.61 -3.76 -12.75
C VAL A 78 -11.54 -2.88 -11.92
N ALA A 79 -11.23 -2.73 -10.63
CA ALA A 79 -12.01 -1.92 -9.71
C ALA A 79 -11.31 -0.57 -9.48
N LEU A 80 -11.99 0.52 -9.85
CA LEU A 80 -11.45 1.89 -9.81
C LEU A 80 -12.54 2.90 -9.47
N LYS A 81 -12.13 4.13 -9.14
CA LYS A 81 -13.09 5.20 -8.84
C LYS A 81 -13.73 5.74 -10.12
N GLU A 82 -15.02 6.03 -10.05
CA GLU A 82 -15.81 6.52 -11.18
C GLU A 82 -15.27 7.81 -11.82
N HIS A 83 -14.62 8.68 -11.04
CA HIS A 83 -14.07 9.96 -11.49
C HIS A 83 -12.67 9.86 -12.10
N TYR A 84 -12.09 8.66 -12.21
CA TYR A 84 -10.83 8.46 -12.94
C TYR A 84 -11.12 8.39 -14.44
N HIS A 85 -11.71 9.45 -15.00
CA HIS A 85 -12.29 9.48 -16.35
C HIS A 85 -11.33 8.99 -17.43
N ALA A 86 -10.08 9.48 -17.45
CA ALA A 86 -9.08 9.04 -18.42
C ALA A 86 -8.76 7.53 -18.32
N ALA A 87 -8.69 6.98 -17.11
CA ALA A 87 -8.47 5.55 -16.89
C ALA A 87 -9.67 4.71 -17.31
N VAL A 88 -10.88 5.18 -16.95
CA VAL A 88 -12.14 4.52 -17.34
C VAL A 88 -12.26 4.45 -18.85
N GLU A 89 -12.07 5.57 -19.55
CA GLU A 89 -12.17 5.64 -21.01
C GLU A 89 -11.13 4.74 -21.71
N ALA A 90 -9.88 4.73 -21.21
CA ALA A 90 -8.82 3.90 -21.78
C ALA A 90 -9.12 2.40 -21.58
N LEU A 91 -9.57 2.01 -20.38
CA LEU A 91 -9.93 0.63 -20.07
C LEU A 91 -11.15 0.16 -20.87
N GLU A 92 -12.20 0.97 -20.97
CA GLU A 92 -13.41 0.64 -21.73
C GLU A 92 -13.12 0.46 -23.22
N ARG A 93 -12.16 1.21 -23.77
CA ARG A 93 -11.71 1.06 -25.16
C ARG A 93 -11.01 -0.27 -25.41
N ALA A 94 -10.18 -0.71 -24.46
CA ALA A 94 -9.40 -1.95 -24.59
C ALA A 94 -10.20 -3.21 -24.20
N LEU A 95 -11.22 -3.08 -23.35
CA LEU A 95 -12.01 -4.18 -22.79
C LEU A 95 -12.60 -5.19 -23.81
N PRO A 96 -13.06 -4.81 -25.02
CA PRO A 96 -13.65 -5.75 -25.96
C PRO A 96 -12.75 -6.93 -26.36
N ALA A 97 -11.43 -6.78 -26.26
CA ALA A 97 -10.47 -7.86 -26.54
C ALA A 97 -10.41 -8.93 -25.43
N HIS A 98 -11.01 -8.68 -24.26
CA HIS A 98 -10.83 -9.47 -23.05
C HIS A 98 -12.16 -10.00 -22.49
N PRO A 99 -12.70 -11.12 -23.01
CA PRO A 99 -14.08 -11.55 -22.77
C PRO A 99 -14.39 -11.97 -21.32
N LYS A 100 -13.37 -12.31 -20.51
CA LYS A 100 -13.53 -12.67 -19.09
C LYS A 100 -13.42 -11.47 -18.15
N LEU A 101 -13.09 -10.30 -18.68
CA LEU A 101 -12.78 -9.11 -17.90
C LEU A 101 -13.95 -8.14 -17.84
N SER A 102 -14.00 -7.35 -16.79
CA SER A 102 -15.00 -6.30 -16.60
C SER A 102 -14.44 -5.15 -15.78
N ILE A 103 -15.12 -4.01 -15.81
CA ILE A 103 -14.77 -2.81 -15.06
C ILE A 103 -15.82 -2.57 -13.99
N HIS A 104 -15.39 -2.32 -12.77
CA HIS A 104 -16.27 -1.97 -11.65
C HIS A 104 -15.96 -0.55 -11.17
N LYS A 105 -16.87 0.39 -11.44
CA LYS A 105 -16.75 1.80 -11.06
C LYS A 105 -17.30 2.00 -9.65
N MET A 106 -16.45 2.47 -8.75
CA MET A 106 -16.76 2.71 -7.33
C MET A 106 -16.92 4.20 -7.05
N GLY A 107 -17.73 4.53 -6.03
CA GLY A 107 -17.84 5.90 -5.52
C GLY A 107 -16.54 6.40 -4.85
N GLY A 108 -16.41 7.72 -4.72
CA GLY A 108 -15.25 8.38 -4.12
C GLY A 108 -15.23 8.41 -2.59
N PHE A 109 -14.91 7.29 -1.93
CA PHE A 109 -14.81 7.21 -0.46
C PHE A 109 -13.50 6.58 0.03
N TYR A 110 -13.15 6.84 1.30
CA TYR A 110 -11.97 6.30 1.96
C TYR A 110 -12.34 5.28 3.05
N PRO A 111 -11.64 4.13 3.16
CA PRO A 111 -10.72 3.55 2.18
C PRO A 111 -11.45 2.56 1.23
N ALA A 112 -11.83 3.00 0.03
CA ALA A 112 -12.40 2.12 -1.00
C ALA A 112 -11.42 1.01 -1.45
N GLY A 113 -10.13 1.31 -1.50
CA GLY A 113 -9.05 0.41 -1.92
C GLY A 113 -8.48 -0.47 -0.81
N ASP A 114 -9.09 -0.51 0.38
CA ASP A 114 -8.76 -1.55 1.35
C ASP A 114 -9.13 -2.92 0.79
N GLU A 115 -8.25 -3.92 0.98
CA GLU A 115 -8.35 -5.21 0.28
C GLU A 115 -9.66 -5.97 0.56
N GLN A 116 -10.25 -5.86 1.75
CA GLN A 116 -11.54 -6.52 2.00
C GLN A 116 -12.73 -5.62 1.68
N VAL A 117 -12.55 -4.28 1.72
CA VAL A 117 -13.57 -3.35 1.25
C VAL A 117 -13.80 -3.55 -0.25
N ILE A 118 -12.72 -3.61 -1.05
CA ILE A 118 -12.84 -3.77 -2.50
C ILE A 118 -13.41 -5.14 -2.90
N VAL A 119 -13.06 -6.21 -2.15
CA VAL A 119 -13.70 -7.53 -2.31
C VAL A 119 -15.21 -7.42 -2.13
N TYR A 120 -15.66 -6.73 -1.07
CA TYR A 120 -17.09 -6.55 -0.82
C TYR A 120 -17.76 -5.70 -1.90
N GLU A 121 -17.17 -4.58 -2.32
CA GLU A 121 -17.77 -3.72 -3.36
C GLU A 121 -17.92 -4.47 -4.70
N VAL A 122 -16.95 -5.31 -5.07
CA VAL A 122 -16.98 -6.04 -6.35
C VAL A 122 -17.84 -7.30 -6.28
N THR A 123 -17.83 -8.02 -5.16
CA THR A 123 -18.41 -9.38 -5.08
C THR A 123 -19.58 -9.52 -4.12
N GLY A 124 -19.80 -8.56 -3.23
CA GLY A 124 -20.73 -8.66 -2.10
C GLY A 124 -20.27 -9.62 -0.99
N ARG A 125 -19.13 -10.31 -1.16
CA ARG A 125 -18.62 -11.28 -0.18
C ARG A 125 -17.89 -10.57 0.96
N ILE A 126 -18.09 -11.05 2.18
CA ILE A 126 -17.41 -10.54 3.37
C ILE A 126 -16.29 -11.51 3.77
N VAL A 127 -15.06 -11.00 3.78
CA VAL A 127 -13.89 -11.74 4.25
C VAL A 127 -14.05 -12.00 5.76
N PRO A 128 -13.83 -13.25 6.25
CA PRO A 128 -13.86 -13.54 7.67
C PRO A 128 -12.91 -12.67 8.47
N GLU A 129 -13.22 -12.47 9.75
CA GLU A 129 -12.33 -11.82 10.70
C GLU A 129 -10.96 -12.53 10.70
N GLY A 130 -9.88 -11.74 10.66
CA GLY A 130 -8.52 -12.26 10.55
C GLY A 130 -8.17 -12.97 9.24
N GLY A 131 -9.13 -13.17 8.35
CA GLY A 131 -8.95 -13.82 7.06
C GLY A 131 -8.38 -12.90 5.98
N ILE A 132 -8.14 -13.50 4.83
CA ILE A 132 -7.64 -12.86 3.60
C ILE A 132 -8.65 -13.07 2.46
N PRO A 133 -8.61 -12.26 1.38
CA PRO A 133 -9.53 -12.39 0.24
C PRO A 133 -9.67 -13.81 -0.33
N LEU A 134 -8.60 -14.60 -0.27
CA LEU A 134 -8.61 -15.98 -0.73
C LEU A 134 -9.63 -16.86 -0.01
N ASN A 135 -9.94 -16.57 1.27
CA ASN A 135 -10.94 -17.30 2.03
C ASN A 135 -12.37 -17.15 1.48
N VAL A 136 -12.58 -16.20 0.57
CA VAL A 136 -13.85 -16.00 -0.14
C VAL A 136 -13.69 -16.13 -1.66
N GLY A 137 -12.64 -16.84 -2.10
CA GLY A 137 -12.41 -17.15 -3.52
C GLY A 137 -11.92 -15.97 -4.37
N VAL A 138 -11.26 -14.99 -3.76
CA VAL A 138 -10.81 -13.77 -4.46
C VAL A 138 -9.30 -13.56 -4.32
N VAL A 139 -8.63 -13.20 -5.43
CA VAL A 139 -7.26 -12.67 -5.42
C VAL A 139 -7.32 -11.18 -5.76
N VAL A 140 -6.66 -10.36 -4.95
CA VAL A 140 -6.54 -8.91 -5.19
C VAL A 140 -5.09 -8.55 -5.49
N SER A 141 -4.87 -7.84 -6.60
CA SER A 141 -3.57 -7.34 -7.04
C SER A 141 -3.61 -5.83 -7.28
N ASN A 142 -2.53 -5.11 -7.00
CA ASN A 142 -2.43 -3.69 -7.34
C ASN A 142 -2.07 -3.51 -8.82
N VAL A 143 -2.43 -2.36 -9.42
CA VAL A 143 -2.15 -2.00 -10.82
C VAL A 143 -0.69 -2.21 -11.19
N GLU A 144 0.24 -1.58 -10.46
CA GLU A 144 1.67 -1.69 -10.76
C GLU A 144 2.20 -3.12 -10.52
N THR A 145 1.62 -3.86 -9.58
CA THR A 145 1.96 -5.28 -9.40
C THR A 145 1.59 -6.13 -10.60
N ALA A 146 0.40 -5.92 -11.17
CA ALA A 146 -0.02 -6.66 -12.36
C ALA A 146 0.86 -6.33 -13.57
N LEU A 147 1.18 -5.05 -13.77
CA LEU A 147 2.10 -4.62 -14.83
C LEU A 147 3.52 -5.23 -14.65
N ASN A 148 4.02 -5.30 -13.42
CA ASN A 148 5.29 -5.96 -13.12
C ASN A 148 5.24 -7.48 -13.35
N VAL A 149 4.07 -8.13 -13.17
CA VAL A 149 3.89 -9.55 -13.52
C VAL A 149 3.98 -9.72 -15.03
N LEU A 150 3.30 -8.88 -15.80
CA LEU A 150 3.36 -8.92 -17.26
C LEU A 150 4.79 -8.74 -17.78
N ALA A 151 5.49 -7.71 -17.30
CA ALA A 151 6.88 -7.43 -17.68
C ALA A 151 7.84 -8.58 -17.32
N ALA A 152 7.61 -9.26 -16.20
CA ALA A 152 8.40 -10.43 -15.81
C ALA A 152 8.16 -11.64 -16.75
N VAL A 153 6.94 -11.78 -17.27
CA VAL A 153 6.51 -12.95 -18.06
C VAL A 153 6.79 -12.77 -19.55
N GLN A 154 6.46 -11.60 -20.11
CA GLN A 154 6.62 -11.30 -21.53
C GLN A 154 8.03 -10.79 -21.84
N ASP A 155 8.54 -9.85 -21.03
CA ASP A 155 9.79 -9.13 -21.32
C ASP A 155 11.00 -9.66 -20.52
N HIS A 156 10.79 -10.68 -19.68
CA HIS A 156 11.79 -11.18 -18.73
C HIS A 156 12.45 -10.07 -17.88
N THR A 157 11.68 -9.01 -17.59
CA THR A 157 12.19 -7.81 -16.93
C THR A 157 11.98 -7.88 -15.42
N PRO A 158 13.06 -7.84 -14.61
CA PRO A 158 12.93 -7.81 -13.16
C PRO A 158 12.52 -6.43 -12.63
N VAL A 159 11.96 -6.40 -11.41
CA VAL A 159 11.58 -5.15 -10.76
C VAL A 159 12.82 -4.38 -10.32
N THR A 160 13.21 -3.40 -11.14
CA THR A 160 14.37 -2.52 -10.94
C THR A 160 13.98 -1.05 -10.75
N GLU A 161 12.73 -0.71 -11.02
CA GLU A 161 12.19 0.64 -10.96
C GLU A 161 10.89 0.70 -10.16
N LYS A 162 10.49 1.92 -9.80
CA LYS A 162 9.27 2.21 -9.07
C LYS A 162 8.62 3.49 -9.56
N TYR A 163 7.29 3.48 -9.72
CA TYR A 163 6.53 4.71 -9.92
C TYR A 163 6.25 5.40 -8.57
N VAL A 164 6.58 6.69 -8.48
CA VAL A 164 6.47 7.47 -7.24
C VAL A 164 5.86 8.83 -7.53
N THR A 165 4.79 9.20 -6.81
CA THR A 165 4.27 10.58 -6.79
C THR A 165 5.07 11.43 -5.81
N ILE A 166 5.59 12.57 -6.25
CA ILE A 166 6.29 13.57 -5.44
C ILE A 166 5.38 14.80 -5.36
N THR A 167 4.97 15.17 -4.15
CA THR A 167 3.97 16.23 -3.92
C THR A 167 4.15 16.91 -2.56
N GLY A 168 3.20 17.77 -2.17
CA GLY A 168 3.27 18.58 -0.97
C GLY A 168 3.93 19.93 -1.24
N ALA A 169 4.71 20.43 -0.28
CA ALA A 169 5.43 21.70 -0.39
C ALA A 169 6.68 21.59 -1.27
N VAL A 170 6.51 21.18 -2.54
CA VAL A 170 7.54 21.13 -3.59
C VAL A 170 7.22 22.08 -4.73
N ARG A 171 8.22 22.47 -5.51
CA ARG A 171 8.06 23.41 -6.62
C ARG A 171 7.20 22.86 -7.76
N THR A 172 7.43 21.60 -8.13
CA THR A 172 6.77 20.94 -9.27
C THR A 172 6.30 19.55 -8.86
N PRO A 173 5.07 19.40 -8.33
CA PRO A 173 4.47 18.10 -8.07
C PRO A 173 4.38 17.27 -9.35
N LYS A 174 4.81 16.01 -9.29
CA LYS A 174 4.84 15.10 -10.45
C LYS A 174 4.87 13.65 -10.02
N THR A 175 4.59 12.75 -10.95
CA THR A 175 4.78 11.32 -10.79
C THR A 175 5.87 10.87 -11.76
N VAL A 176 6.83 10.08 -11.30
CA VAL A 176 7.98 9.65 -12.12
C VAL A 176 8.26 8.18 -11.90
N LYS A 177 8.86 7.52 -12.89
CA LYS A 177 9.42 6.18 -12.77
C LYS A 177 10.92 6.30 -12.51
N VAL A 178 11.42 5.75 -11.42
CA VAL A 178 12.83 5.86 -11.02
C VAL A 178 13.43 4.51 -10.65
N PRO A 179 14.76 4.33 -10.78
CA PRO A 179 15.46 3.16 -10.25
C PRO A 179 15.20 2.98 -8.75
N LEU A 180 15.13 1.73 -8.30
CA LEU A 180 15.16 1.43 -6.87
C LEU A 180 16.49 1.90 -6.26
N GLY A 181 16.45 2.33 -5.00
CA GLY A 181 17.64 2.73 -4.25
C GLY A 181 18.09 4.17 -4.45
N VAL A 182 17.39 4.96 -5.26
CA VAL A 182 17.58 6.42 -5.32
C VAL A 182 17.12 7.05 -4.01
N THR A 183 17.80 8.11 -3.58
CA THR A 183 17.49 8.73 -2.29
C THR A 183 16.26 9.62 -2.39
N VAL A 184 15.59 9.84 -1.26
CA VAL A 184 14.49 10.80 -1.15
C VAL A 184 14.98 12.20 -1.53
N ALA A 185 16.21 12.59 -1.16
CA ALA A 185 16.80 13.86 -1.57
C ALA A 185 16.83 14.04 -3.10
N GLN A 186 17.31 13.04 -3.84
CA GLN A 186 17.32 13.04 -5.30
C GLN A 186 15.90 13.15 -5.88
N MET A 187 14.92 12.50 -5.25
CA MET A 187 13.52 12.63 -5.65
C MET A 187 13.01 14.07 -5.45
N LEU A 188 13.34 14.71 -4.34
CA LEU A 188 12.94 16.11 -4.11
C LEU A 188 13.57 17.07 -5.13
N GLU A 189 14.81 16.81 -5.55
CA GLU A 189 15.47 17.56 -6.62
C GLU A 189 14.70 17.48 -7.95
N LEU A 190 14.16 16.29 -8.31
CA LEU A 190 13.33 16.12 -9.51
C LEU A 190 12.03 16.94 -9.49
N ALA A 191 11.52 17.24 -8.29
CA ALA A 191 10.37 18.10 -8.09
C ALA A 191 10.75 19.60 -7.94
N GLY A 192 12.01 19.97 -8.20
CA GLY A 192 12.50 21.35 -8.11
C GLY A 192 12.73 21.84 -6.67
N GLY A 193 12.82 20.89 -5.72
CA GLY A 193 13.09 21.12 -4.31
C GLY A 193 11.87 21.56 -3.47
N PRO A 194 11.98 21.49 -2.14
CA PRO A 194 11.01 22.06 -1.21
C PRO A 194 10.86 23.58 -1.38
N VAL A 195 9.65 24.10 -1.14
CA VAL A 195 9.34 25.55 -1.21
C VAL A 195 9.18 26.20 0.17
N VAL A 196 9.56 25.50 1.23
CA VAL A 196 9.50 25.96 2.62
C VAL A 196 10.83 25.66 3.31
N ASP A 197 11.21 26.46 4.31
CA ASP A 197 12.52 26.33 4.97
C ASP A 197 12.64 25.07 5.84
N ARG A 198 11.58 24.75 6.59
CA ARG A 198 11.53 23.60 7.52
C ARG A 198 10.46 22.62 7.10
N TRP A 199 10.87 21.39 6.83
CA TRP A 199 9.99 20.34 6.31
C TRP A 199 10.42 18.95 6.76
N GLN A 200 9.49 18.00 6.63
CA GLN A 200 9.72 16.57 6.74
C GLN A 200 9.08 15.87 5.55
N VAL A 201 9.51 14.64 5.25
CA VAL A 201 8.94 13.84 4.15
C VAL A 201 8.14 12.69 4.72
N VAL A 202 6.91 12.51 4.22
CA VAL A 202 6.12 11.31 4.44
C VAL A 202 6.29 10.38 3.25
N ASN A 203 6.85 9.19 3.47
CA ASN A 203 6.88 8.10 2.49
C ASN A 203 5.59 7.28 2.59
N GLY A 204 4.91 7.12 1.45
CA GLY A 204 3.56 6.60 1.34
C GLY A 204 2.56 7.74 1.21
N GLY A 205 1.33 7.51 1.66
CA GLY A 205 0.32 8.56 1.71
C GLY A 205 0.13 9.16 3.11
N PRO A 206 -0.68 10.21 3.25
CA PRO A 206 -0.86 10.90 4.52
C PRO A 206 -1.61 10.04 5.55
N MET A 207 -2.31 9.00 5.12
CA MET A 207 -3.05 8.12 6.02
C MET A 207 -2.17 7.00 6.56
N MET A 208 -1.49 6.20 5.74
CA MET A 208 -0.71 5.05 6.24
C MET A 208 0.81 5.22 6.16
N GLY A 209 1.29 6.35 5.63
CA GLY A 209 2.71 6.63 5.44
C GLY A 209 3.49 6.88 6.72
N LYS A 210 4.82 6.98 6.56
CA LYS A 210 5.78 7.19 7.65
C LYS A 210 6.67 8.39 7.35
N VAL A 211 7.04 9.11 8.40
CA VAL A 211 8.07 10.14 8.30
C VAL A 211 9.42 9.47 8.01
N VAL A 212 10.14 9.98 7.01
CA VAL A 212 11.46 9.49 6.58
C VAL A 212 12.45 10.63 6.43
N SER A 213 13.75 10.31 6.48
CA SER A 213 14.82 11.26 6.20
C SER A 213 15.05 11.40 4.69
N PRO A 214 15.67 12.51 4.24
CA PRO A 214 16.12 12.66 2.85
C PRO A 214 17.13 11.58 2.40
N ASP A 215 17.87 10.99 3.34
CA ASP A 215 18.83 9.89 3.06
C ASP A 215 18.15 8.53 2.89
N SER A 216 16.87 8.42 3.26
CA SER A 216 16.09 7.21 2.99
C SER A 216 15.96 6.99 1.49
N VAL A 217 15.71 5.75 1.08
CA VAL A 217 15.71 5.37 -0.34
C VAL A 217 14.35 4.87 -0.84
N VAL A 218 14.15 4.99 -2.15
CA VAL A 218 13.00 4.40 -2.85
C VAL A 218 13.14 2.87 -2.85
N THR A 219 12.12 2.18 -2.36
CA THR A 219 12.02 0.70 -2.37
C THR A 219 10.81 0.27 -3.19
N LYS A 220 10.63 -1.04 -3.38
CA LYS A 220 9.48 -1.59 -4.13
C LYS A 220 8.09 -1.20 -3.57
N THR A 221 8.06 -0.72 -2.33
CA THR A 221 6.82 -0.29 -1.62
C THR A 221 6.65 1.23 -1.55
N THR A 222 7.63 2.03 -1.96
CA THR A 222 7.55 3.50 -1.98
C THR A 222 6.59 3.95 -3.08
N LYS A 223 5.43 4.52 -2.72
CA LYS A 223 4.43 4.96 -3.73
C LYS A 223 4.28 6.48 -3.82
N GLY A 224 4.66 7.18 -2.76
CA GLY A 224 4.51 8.61 -2.64
C GLY A 224 5.56 9.20 -1.72
N LEU A 225 5.99 10.42 -2.02
CA LEU A 225 6.84 11.26 -1.19
C LEU A 225 6.17 12.61 -1.05
N ILE A 226 5.69 12.90 0.16
CA ILE A 226 4.94 14.12 0.45
C ILE A 226 5.80 15.01 1.33
N VAL A 227 6.21 16.16 0.81
CA VAL A 227 6.90 17.19 1.59
C VAL A 227 5.88 17.95 2.41
N VAL A 228 6.04 17.93 3.73
CA VAL A 228 5.10 18.55 4.67
C VAL A 228 5.87 19.58 5.52
N PRO A 229 5.39 20.83 5.64
CA PRO A 229 6.01 21.82 6.51
C PRO A 229 6.08 21.33 7.96
N GLU A 230 7.17 21.66 8.66
CA GLU A 230 7.28 21.31 10.07
C GLU A 230 6.19 22.00 10.90
N GLY A 231 5.69 21.32 11.93
CA GLY A 231 4.58 21.81 12.77
C GLY A 231 3.18 21.59 12.17
N HIS A 232 3.08 21.11 10.93
CA HIS A 232 1.81 20.74 10.30
C HIS A 232 1.07 19.65 11.10
N SER A 233 -0.26 19.73 11.15
CA SER A 233 -1.13 18.83 11.93
C SER A 233 -0.90 17.35 11.62
N LEU A 234 -0.69 17.00 10.35
CA LEU A 234 -0.33 15.65 9.91
C LEU A 234 0.93 15.12 10.61
N LEU A 235 2.01 15.92 10.67
CA LEU A 235 3.26 15.52 11.32
C LEU A 235 3.07 15.40 12.83
N ASN A 236 2.33 16.34 13.44
CA ASN A 236 2.00 16.28 14.87
C ASN A 236 1.23 14.99 15.21
N SER A 237 0.30 14.58 14.34
CA SER A 237 -0.43 13.31 14.46
C SER A 237 0.48 12.10 14.33
N LEU A 238 1.29 12.03 13.27
CA LEU A 238 2.20 10.92 13.02
C LEU A 238 3.21 10.74 14.16
N ASN A 239 3.83 11.83 14.59
CA ASN A 239 4.89 11.85 15.60
C ASN A 239 4.38 11.79 17.04
N ARG A 240 3.06 11.88 17.29
CA ARG A 240 2.51 11.77 18.64
C ARG A 240 2.93 10.44 19.27
N SER A 241 3.59 10.50 20.42
CA SER A 241 4.07 9.31 21.12
C SER A 241 2.90 8.46 21.67
N VAL A 242 3.12 7.16 21.80
CA VAL A 242 2.15 6.25 22.42
C VAL A 242 1.77 6.68 23.85
N PRO A 243 2.72 7.03 24.75
CA PRO A 243 2.37 7.50 26.10
C PRO A 243 1.50 8.76 26.10
N GLN A 244 1.75 9.71 25.20
CA GLN A 244 0.92 10.90 25.07
C GLN A 244 -0.48 10.54 24.59
N MET A 245 -0.59 9.71 23.55
CA MET A 245 -1.87 9.22 23.04
C MET A 245 -2.71 8.52 24.13
N LEU A 246 -2.10 7.70 24.99
CA LEU A 246 -2.79 7.04 26.09
C LEU A 246 -3.29 8.02 27.15
N ARG A 247 -2.49 9.05 27.50
CA ARG A 247 -2.92 10.12 28.42
C ARG A 247 -4.11 10.89 27.86
N ASP A 248 -4.03 11.32 26.60
CA ASP A 248 -5.11 12.04 25.92
C ASP A 248 -6.39 11.18 25.91
N ALA A 249 -6.25 9.89 25.60
CA ALA A 249 -7.35 8.95 25.55
C ALA A 249 -8.05 8.79 26.91
N GLY A 250 -7.28 8.61 27.98
CA GLY A 250 -7.81 8.49 29.34
C GLY A 250 -8.48 9.75 29.86
N ALA A 251 -8.00 10.93 29.44
CA ALA A 251 -8.55 12.21 29.87
C ALA A 251 -9.80 12.64 29.08
N ALA A 252 -9.87 12.35 27.78
CA ALA A 252 -10.81 13.01 26.87
C ALA A 252 -11.85 12.10 26.21
N CYS A 253 -11.67 10.77 26.19
CA CYS A 253 -12.57 9.92 25.40
C CYS A 253 -14.01 9.88 25.97
N MET A 254 -14.95 10.54 25.30
CA MET A 254 -16.37 10.59 25.69
C MET A 254 -17.25 9.45 25.12
N GLN A 255 -16.66 8.43 24.49
CA GLN A 255 -17.37 7.23 24.03
C GLN A 255 -18.52 7.46 23.01
N CYS A 256 -18.49 8.54 22.23
CA CYS A 256 -19.55 8.90 21.26
C CYS A 256 -19.71 7.95 20.05
N SER A 257 -18.88 6.89 19.93
CA SER A 257 -18.90 5.87 18.88
C SER A 257 -18.62 6.29 17.43
N LEU A 258 -18.47 7.59 17.11
CA LEU A 258 -18.25 8.07 15.74
C LEU A 258 -17.05 7.40 15.03
N CYS A 259 -15.97 7.10 15.76
CA CYS A 259 -14.82 6.37 15.22
C CYS A 259 -15.11 4.91 14.85
N SER A 260 -16.15 4.31 15.42
CA SER A 260 -16.69 3.00 15.04
C SER A 260 -17.63 3.07 13.86
N GLU A 261 -18.45 4.11 13.79
CA GLU A 261 -19.39 4.33 12.69
C GLU A 261 -18.70 4.49 11.34
N VAL A 262 -17.45 4.96 11.33
CA VAL A 262 -16.64 5.10 10.11
C VAL A 262 -15.64 3.96 9.88
N CYS A 263 -15.55 2.97 10.78
CA CYS A 263 -14.53 1.95 10.69
C CYS A 263 -14.82 1.02 9.49
N PRO A 264 -13.94 0.90 8.47
CA PRO A 264 -14.25 0.11 7.28
C PRO A 264 -14.51 -1.36 7.60
N ARG A 265 -13.76 -1.94 8.54
CA ARG A 265 -13.94 -3.31 9.01
C ARG A 265 -15.24 -3.49 9.80
N GLY A 266 -15.55 -2.53 10.68
CA GLY A 266 -16.82 -2.50 11.41
C GLY A 266 -18.02 -2.37 10.47
N LEU A 267 -17.89 -1.56 9.41
CA LEU A 267 -18.91 -1.40 8.38
C LEU A 267 -19.11 -2.66 7.53
N LEU A 268 -18.11 -3.53 7.40
CA LEU A 268 -18.25 -4.86 6.80
C LEU A 268 -18.86 -5.89 7.78
N GLY A 269 -19.23 -5.48 9.00
CA GLY A 269 -19.84 -6.36 10.01
C GLY A 269 -18.83 -7.01 10.97
N HIS A 270 -17.52 -6.74 10.86
CA HIS A 270 -16.55 -7.25 11.84
C HIS A 270 -16.79 -6.62 13.21
N ARG A 271 -16.49 -7.36 14.28
CA ARG A 271 -16.68 -6.94 15.68
C ARG A 271 -15.81 -5.77 16.14
N ILE A 272 -14.93 -5.23 15.30
CA ILE A 272 -14.04 -4.16 15.72
C ILE A 272 -14.82 -2.87 16.00
N GLN A 273 -14.69 -2.37 17.22
CA GLN A 273 -15.27 -1.10 17.64
C GLN A 273 -14.20 -0.20 18.25
N PRO A 274 -13.59 0.71 17.44
CA PRO A 274 -12.58 1.64 17.91
C PRO A 274 -12.91 2.37 19.22
N HIS A 275 -14.15 2.84 19.45
CA HIS A 275 -14.50 3.53 20.69
C HIS A 275 -14.40 2.63 21.93
N LYS A 276 -14.79 1.35 21.82
CA LYS A 276 -14.62 0.36 22.89
C LYS A 276 -13.13 0.06 23.12
N MET A 277 -12.33 -0.04 22.06
CA MET A 277 -10.87 -0.21 22.21
C MET A 277 -10.25 0.95 23.00
N MET A 278 -10.74 2.18 22.83
CA MET A 278 -10.27 3.32 23.62
C MET A 278 -10.55 3.19 25.13
N ARG A 279 -11.55 2.40 25.57
CA ARG A 279 -11.78 2.13 27.00
C ARG A 279 -10.62 1.40 27.64
N LEU A 280 -9.95 0.52 26.89
CA LEU A 280 -8.75 -0.17 27.38
C LEU A 280 -7.64 0.83 27.72
N ALA A 281 -7.46 1.87 26.89
CA ALA A 281 -6.49 2.93 27.16
C ALA A 281 -6.88 3.79 28.36
N ALA A 282 -8.17 4.02 28.59
CA ALA A 282 -8.66 4.88 29.67
C ALA A 282 -8.74 4.17 31.04
N TYR A 283 -9.15 2.90 31.07
CA TYR A 283 -9.53 2.20 32.30
C TYR A 283 -8.76 0.90 32.53
N GLY A 284 -7.89 0.47 31.62
CA GLY A 284 -7.19 -0.81 31.71
C GLY A 284 -8.08 -2.05 31.55
N SER A 285 -9.37 -1.87 31.25
CA SER A 285 -10.35 -2.95 31.04
C SER A 285 -11.35 -2.57 29.94
N LEU A 286 -11.88 -3.57 29.24
CA LEU A 286 -12.93 -3.40 28.22
C LEU A 286 -14.35 -3.52 28.81
N CYS A 287 -14.47 -4.03 30.05
CA CYS A 287 -15.73 -4.23 30.79
C CYS A 287 -16.84 -5.02 30.03
N ASP A 288 -16.48 -5.69 28.94
CA ASP A 288 -17.37 -6.46 28.06
C ASP A 288 -16.59 -7.71 27.59
N PRO A 289 -16.95 -8.92 28.03
CA PRO A 289 -16.24 -10.15 27.68
C PRO A 289 -16.17 -10.43 26.18
N ALA A 290 -17.10 -9.89 25.39
CA ALA A 290 -17.11 -10.06 23.94
C ALA A 290 -16.01 -9.23 23.23
N TYR A 291 -15.40 -8.27 23.93
CA TYR A 291 -14.35 -7.40 23.41
C TYR A 291 -13.07 -7.66 24.17
N THR A 292 -12.04 -8.05 23.41
CA THR A 292 -10.72 -8.33 23.97
C THR A 292 -9.66 -7.50 23.25
N PRO A 293 -8.44 -7.39 23.81
CA PRO A 293 -7.32 -6.80 23.08
C PRO A 293 -7.07 -7.44 21.70
N MET A 294 -7.52 -8.70 21.48
CA MET A 294 -7.43 -9.37 20.19
C MET A 294 -8.16 -8.62 19.07
N ASN A 295 -9.23 -7.88 19.38
CA ASN A 295 -9.96 -7.09 18.39
C ASN A 295 -9.06 -6.05 17.71
N ALA A 296 -7.93 -5.67 18.33
CA ALA A 296 -6.92 -4.85 17.69
C ALA A 296 -6.47 -5.45 16.35
N TYR A 297 -6.31 -6.79 16.25
CA TYR A 297 -5.87 -7.51 15.03
C TYR A 297 -6.72 -7.21 13.79
N LEU A 298 -8.00 -6.90 13.96
CA LEU A 298 -8.92 -6.58 12.87
C LEU A 298 -8.68 -5.20 12.25
N CYS A 299 -7.98 -4.29 12.95
CA CYS A 299 -7.73 -2.93 12.47
C CYS A 299 -6.86 -2.95 11.20
N CYS A 300 -7.30 -2.34 10.10
CA CYS A 300 -6.48 -2.22 8.88
C CYS A 300 -5.47 -1.07 8.90
N GLY A 301 -5.43 -0.26 9.98
CA GLY A 301 -4.46 0.83 10.11
C GLY A 301 -4.77 2.08 9.27
N CYS A 302 -5.95 2.16 8.65
CA CYS A 302 -6.34 3.26 7.74
C CYS A 302 -6.44 4.66 8.38
N ARG A 303 -6.31 4.78 9.71
CA ARG A 303 -6.38 6.03 10.51
C ARG A 303 -7.67 6.85 10.39
N LEU A 304 -8.69 6.41 9.67
CA LEU A 304 -9.95 7.15 9.54
C LEU A 304 -10.63 7.46 10.89
N CYS A 305 -10.52 6.52 11.83
CA CYS A 305 -11.01 6.68 13.20
C CYS A 305 -10.41 7.87 13.97
N GLU A 306 -9.24 8.38 13.58
CA GLU A 306 -8.63 9.59 14.16
C GLU A 306 -9.33 10.85 13.63
N TYR A 307 -9.53 10.95 12.32
CA TYR A 307 -10.13 12.12 11.68
C TYR A 307 -11.65 12.21 11.89
N ALA A 308 -12.29 11.09 12.23
CA ALA A 308 -13.66 11.08 12.72
C ALA A 308 -13.76 11.38 14.23
N CYS A 309 -12.66 11.36 14.99
CA CYS A 309 -12.70 11.59 16.43
C CYS A 309 -12.79 13.09 16.73
N VAL A 310 -13.93 13.53 17.28
CA VAL A 310 -14.13 14.92 17.72
C VAL A 310 -13.21 15.34 18.89
N MET A 311 -12.61 14.37 19.58
CA MET A 311 -11.65 14.59 20.66
C MET A 311 -10.19 14.51 20.20
N GLY A 312 -9.91 14.31 18.91
CA GLY A 312 -8.55 14.24 18.36
C GLY A 312 -7.70 13.06 18.86
N LEU A 313 -8.35 11.92 19.16
CA LEU A 313 -7.71 10.70 19.65
C LEU A 313 -7.28 9.77 18.51
N GLN A 314 -6.37 8.83 18.80
CA GLN A 314 -5.76 7.96 17.77
C GLN A 314 -6.03 6.44 18.00
N PRO A 315 -7.28 5.95 17.83
CA PRO A 315 -7.59 4.52 18.04
C PRO A 315 -6.75 3.56 17.19
N TRP A 316 -6.40 3.95 15.97
CA TRP A 316 -5.53 3.16 15.09
C TRP A 316 -4.15 2.91 15.72
N LYS A 317 -3.60 3.91 16.44
CA LYS A 317 -2.27 3.85 17.06
C LYS A 317 -2.31 2.95 18.29
N LEU A 318 -3.39 3.01 19.07
CA LEU A 318 -3.66 2.05 20.15
C LEU A 318 -3.71 0.62 19.61
N ASN A 319 -4.50 0.39 18.55
CA ASN A 319 -4.59 -0.94 17.94
C ASN A 319 -3.23 -1.41 17.40
N GLY A 320 -2.46 -0.53 16.76
CA GLY A 320 -1.11 -0.83 16.28
C GLY A 320 -0.16 -1.23 17.42
N MET A 321 -0.18 -0.49 18.53
CA MET A 321 0.58 -0.82 19.74
C MET A 321 0.19 -2.18 20.30
N LEU A 322 -1.12 -2.44 20.49
CA LEU A 322 -1.61 -3.72 21.03
C LEU A 322 -1.22 -4.90 20.15
N LYS A 323 -1.35 -4.78 18.82
CA LYS A 323 -0.87 -5.80 17.87
C LYS A 323 0.62 -6.05 18.01
N GLY A 324 1.42 -4.99 18.12
CA GLY A 324 2.86 -5.08 18.28
C GLY A 324 3.25 -5.83 19.54
N GLU A 325 2.67 -5.47 20.69
CA GLU A 325 2.94 -6.11 21.98
C GLU A 325 2.46 -7.56 22.04
N MET A 326 1.25 -7.84 21.54
CA MET A 326 0.75 -9.22 21.43
C MET A 326 1.64 -10.06 20.51
N GLY A 327 2.05 -9.51 19.37
CA GLY A 327 2.93 -10.18 18.42
C GLY A 327 4.30 -10.53 19.01
N LYS A 328 4.92 -9.63 19.79
CA LYS A 328 6.17 -9.89 20.53
C LYS A 328 6.04 -11.04 21.53
N LYS A 329 4.85 -11.19 22.13
CA LYS A 329 4.52 -12.28 23.06
C LYS A 329 4.08 -13.58 22.34
N GLY A 330 4.15 -13.62 21.01
CA GLY A 330 3.75 -14.80 20.22
C GLY A 330 2.24 -14.99 20.10
N VAL A 331 1.41 -14.06 20.60
CA VAL A 331 -0.04 -14.15 20.52
C VAL A 331 -0.47 -13.84 19.09
N ARG A 332 -1.03 -14.81 18.38
CA ARG A 332 -1.54 -14.66 17.01
C ARG A 332 -3.04 -14.39 17.01
N ASN A 333 -3.53 -13.80 15.93
CA ASN A 333 -4.95 -13.53 15.77
C ASN A 333 -5.75 -14.84 15.79
N SER A 334 -6.69 -14.95 16.73
CA SER A 334 -7.58 -16.11 16.93
C SER A 334 -9.04 -15.83 16.54
N LEU A 335 -9.30 -14.64 16.00
CA LEU A 335 -10.64 -14.25 15.54
C LEU A 335 -10.87 -14.78 14.13
N HIS A 336 -12.00 -15.46 13.93
CA HIS A 336 -12.33 -16.17 12.68
C HIS A 336 -13.80 -16.03 12.26
N GLU A 337 -14.58 -15.19 12.96
CA GLU A 337 -16.00 -15.05 12.63
C GLU A 337 -16.21 -14.47 11.24
N GLN A 338 -17.21 -15.00 10.54
CA GLN A 338 -17.60 -14.50 9.24
C GLN A 338 -18.97 -13.81 9.35
N PRO A 339 -19.02 -12.47 9.30
CA PRO A 339 -20.29 -11.76 9.30
C PRO A 339 -21.12 -12.16 8.09
N GLN A 340 -22.42 -12.37 8.31
CA GLN A 340 -23.37 -12.71 7.26
C GLN A 340 -23.82 -11.49 6.45
N GLN A 341 -23.72 -10.30 7.03
CA GLN A 341 -24.16 -9.05 6.43
C GLN A 341 -23.27 -7.89 6.84
N ALA A 342 -23.13 -6.90 5.95
CA ALA A 342 -22.50 -5.64 6.28
C ALA A 342 -23.34 -4.85 7.29
N ALA A 343 -22.74 -3.86 7.94
CA ALA A 343 -23.44 -3.03 8.91
C ALA A 343 -24.59 -2.24 8.24
N PRO A 344 -25.73 -2.06 8.94
CA PRO A 344 -26.81 -1.23 8.44
C PRO A 344 -26.34 0.20 8.10
N PHE A 345 -26.92 0.75 7.04
CA PHE A 345 -26.66 2.12 6.57
C PHE A 345 -25.20 2.38 6.17
N ARG A 346 -24.41 1.34 5.88
CA ARG A 346 -23.00 1.48 5.46
C ARG A 346 -22.80 2.52 4.37
N ASP A 347 -23.68 2.55 3.37
CA ASP A 347 -23.55 3.45 2.24
C ASP A 347 -23.64 4.93 2.64
N PHE A 348 -24.40 5.25 3.69
CA PHE A 348 -24.49 6.60 4.26
C PHE A 348 -23.33 6.93 5.21
N LYS A 349 -22.55 5.93 5.62
CA LYS A 349 -21.41 6.06 6.55
C LYS A 349 -20.05 6.07 5.84
N ARG A 350 -20.05 5.90 4.51
CA ARG A 350 -18.83 6.03 3.67
C ARG A 350 -18.23 7.41 3.86
N TYR A 351 -16.92 7.48 4.07
CA TYR A 351 -16.25 8.75 4.35
C TYR A 351 -15.76 9.44 3.07
N PRO A 352 -16.23 10.65 2.73
CA PRO A 352 -15.82 11.33 1.51
C PRO A 352 -14.34 11.71 1.52
N VAL A 353 -13.64 11.47 0.41
CA VAL A 353 -12.18 11.72 0.31
C VAL A 353 -11.85 13.22 0.39
N HIS A 354 -12.64 14.09 -0.24
CA HIS A 354 -12.41 15.55 -0.20
C HIS A 354 -12.49 16.11 1.23
N LYS A 355 -13.45 15.61 2.04
CA LYS A 355 -13.59 15.98 3.45
C LYS A 355 -12.37 15.54 4.26
N LEU A 356 -11.85 14.35 3.98
CA LEU A 356 -10.64 13.84 4.62
C LEU A 356 -9.42 14.70 4.29
N ILE A 357 -9.22 15.09 3.03
CA ILE A 357 -8.14 15.99 2.60
C ILE A 357 -8.20 17.33 3.34
N GLN A 358 -9.40 17.89 3.48
CA GLN A 358 -9.60 19.14 4.23
C GLN A 358 -9.22 18.98 5.71
N GLN A 359 -9.68 17.90 6.37
CA GLN A 359 -9.34 17.66 7.78
C GLN A 359 -7.86 17.35 8.01
N LEU A 360 -7.20 16.76 7.01
CA LEU A 360 -5.76 16.56 7.02
C LEU A 360 -4.99 17.89 6.94
N GLY A 361 -5.64 19.00 6.54
CA GLY A 361 -4.99 20.28 6.28
C GLY A 361 -4.21 20.30 4.96
N LEU A 362 -4.50 19.37 4.05
CA LEU A 362 -3.70 19.16 2.83
C LEU A 362 -4.34 19.73 1.56
N SER A 363 -5.45 20.46 1.66
CA SER A 363 -6.17 20.99 0.49
C SER A 363 -5.28 21.81 -0.45
N ALA A 364 -4.32 22.57 0.08
CA ALA A 364 -3.39 23.37 -0.73
C ALA A 364 -2.43 22.51 -1.57
N TYR A 365 -2.26 21.23 -1.22
CA TYR A 365 -1.39 20.28 -1.90
C TYR A 365 -2.17 19.27 -2.76
N ASP A 366 -3.50 19.35 -2.78
CA ASP A 366 -4.37 18.50 -3.61
C ASP A 366 -4.42 19.02 -5.05
N VAL A 367 -3.25 19.02 -5.68
CA VAL A 367 -3.02 19.51 -7.04
C VAL A 367 -2.67 18.35 -7.98
N PRO A 368 -2.76 18.55 -9.31
CA PRO A 368 -2.26 17.56 -10.27
C PRO A 368 -0.78 17.23 -10.03
N ALA A 369 -0.42 15.95 -10.17
CA ALA A 369 0.96 15.45 -10.13
C ALA A 369 1.16 14.50 -11.32
N PRO A 370 1.23 15.06 -12.54
CA PRO A 370 1.20 14.28 -13.78
C PRO A 370 2.37 13.29 -13.87
N LEU A 371 2.13 12.14 -14.49
CA LEU A 371 3.14 11.14 -14.82
C LEU A 371 4.01 11.70 -15.94
N GLU A 372 5.28 11.89 -15.64
CA GLU A 372 6.30 12.35 -16.57
C GLU A 372 7.24 11.20 -16.92
N GLU A 373 7.44 10.96 -18.22
CA GLU A 373 8.47 10.07 -18.72
C GLU A 373 9.82 10.79 -18.67
N THR A 374 10.42 10.83 -17.48
CA THR A 374 11.75 11.40 -17.28
C THR A 374 12.78 10.29 -17.20
N LEU A 375 13.81 10.32 -18.06
CA LEU A 375 14.98 9.47 -17.90
C LEU A 375 15.79 9.96 -16.70
N PHE A 376 15.63 9.27 -15.56
CA PHE A 376 16.39 9.57 -14.37
C PHE A 376 17.69 8.77 -14.34
N HIS A 377 18.81 9.49 -14.32
CA HIS A 377 20.14 8.92 -14.17
C HIS A 377 20.69 9.23 -12.78
N SER A 378 20.87 8.19 -11.96
CA SER A 378 21.62 8.30 -10.71
C SER A 378 23.05 7.80 -10.91
N THR A 379 24.01 8.48 -10.29
CA THR A 379 25.41 8.01 -10.23
C THR A 379 25.64 6.98 -9.12
N SER A 380 24.68 6.83 -8.19
CA SER A 380 24.74 5.88 -7.09
C SER A 380 23.34 5.44 -6.67
N VAL A 381 23.17 4.17 -6.32
CA VAL A 381 21.96 3.65 -5.65
C VAL A 381 22.34 2.85 -4.43
N THR A 382 21.51 2.93 -3.40
CA THR A 382 21.60 2.09 -2.19
C THR A 382 20.35 1.23 -2.11
N LEU A 383 20.52 -0.08 -2.27
CA LEU A 383 19.44 -1.05 -2.37
C LEU A 383 19.30 -1.86 -1.07
N PRO A 384 18.26 -1.59 -0.24
CA PRO A 384 18.02 -2.37 0.96
C PRO A 384 17.69 -3.82 0.62
N LEU A 385 18.22 -4.76 1.40
CA LEU A 385 17.97 -6.19 1.23
C LEU A 385 16.54 -6.59 1.63
N SER A 386 15.86 -5.77 2.43
CA SER A 386 14.44 -5.92 2.73
C SER A 386 13.61 -4.99 1.84
N GLN A 387 12.75 -5.58 1.00
CA GLN A 387 11.92 -4.87 0.02
C GLN A 387 10.41 -5.00 0.29
N GLY A 388 10.01 -5.52 1.45
CA GLY A 388 8.61 -5.78 1.78
C GLY A 388 8.44 -6.73 2.97
N VAL A 389 7.29 -7.39 3.05
CA VAL A 389 7.01 -8.42 4.06
C VAL A 389 7.84 -9.67 3.77
N GLY A 390 8.63 -10.09 4.75
CA GLY A 390 9.44 -11.31 4.63
C GLY A 390 10.82 -11.16 5.24
N ALA A 391 11.66 -12.15 5.00
CA ALA A 391 13.09 -12.11 5.28
C ALA A 391 13.81 -11.18 4.28
N PRO A 392 14.91 -10.53 4.71
CA PRO A 392 15.80 -9.85 3.78
C PRO A 392 16.45 -10.85 2.82
N ALA A 393 16.72 -10.40 1.58
CA ALA A 393 17.50 -11.15 0.62
C ALA A 393 18.98 -11.24 1.04
N GLN A 394 19.67 -12.29 0.61
CA GLN A 394 21.09 -12.50 0.83
C GLN A 394 21.87 -12.09 -0.43
N PRO A 395 22.88 -11.21 -0.31
CA PRO A 395 23.70 -10.80 -1.44
C PRO A 395 24.35 -12.01 -2.14
N VAL A 396 24.37 -11.99 -3.47
CA VAL A 396 25.09 -12.96 -4.31
C VAL A 396 26.27 -12.31 -5.06
N VAL A 397 26.48 -11.02 -4.83
CA VAL A 397 27.60 -10.21 -5.34
C VAL A 397 28.51 -9.78 -4.20
N LYS A 398 29.73 -9.36 -4.54
CA LYS A 398 30.76 -8.87 -3.62
C LYS A 398 31.18 -7.45 -3.99
N GLU A 399 31.78 -6.75 -3.04
CA GLU A 399 32.39 -5.46 -3.29
C GLU A 399 33.46 -5.57 -4.40
N GLY A 400 33.44 -4.64 -5.35
CA GLY A 400 34.29 -4.62 -6.54
C GLY A 400 33.71 -5.32 -7.77
N ASP A 401 32.62 -6.09 -7.64
CA ASP A 401 31.97 -6.72 -8.79
C ASP A 401 31.36 -5.68 -9.73
N ARG A 402 31.50 -5.88 -11.05
CA ARG A 402 30.74 -5.13 -12.06
C ARG A 402 29.40 -5.80 -12.31
N VAL A 403 28.34 -5.03 -12.31
CA VAL A 403 26.97 -5.49 -12.53
C VAL A 403 26.31 -4.68 -13.63
N GLU A 404 25.52 -5.35 -14.46
CA GLU A 404 24.62 -4.69 -15.41
C GLU A 404 23.23 -4.52 -14.79
N ARG A 405 22.51 -3.48 -15.22
CA ARG A 405 21.11 -3.27 -14.82
C ARG A 405 20.29 -4.53 -15.12
N GLY A 406 19.49 -4.96 -14.15
CA GLY A 406 18.64 -6.15 -14.23
C GLY A 406 19.32 -7.44 -13.75
N VAL A 407 20.63 -7.46 -13.52
CA VAL A 407 21.32 -8.63 -12.96
C VAL A 407 20.87 -8.89 -11.52
N LEU A 408 20.66 -10.15 -11.16
CA LEU A 408 20.33 -10.59 -9.80
C LEU A 408 21.51 -10.30 -8.87
N ILE A 409 21.28 -9.54 -7.79
CA ILE A 409 22.31 -9.15 -6.82
C ILE A 409 22.04 -9.66 -5.41
N ALA A 410 20.80 -10.04 -5.09
CA ALA A 410 20.47 -10.74 -3.86
C ALA A 410 19.28 -11.69 -4.05
N VAL A 411 19.36 -12.85 -3.40
CA VAL A 411 18.37 -13.93 -3.49
C VAL A 411 17.69 -14.17 -2.14
N ILE A 412 16.41 -14.54 -2.15
CA ILE A 412 15.72 -14.92 -0.92
C ILE A 412 16.22 -16.28 -0.42
N PRO A 413 16.47 -16.43 0.90
CA PRO A 413 16.85 -17.73 1.45
C PRO A 413 15.76 -18.77 1.20
N GLU A 414 16.17 -20.00 0.91
CA GLU A 414 15.25 -21.09 0.61
C GLU A 414 14.20 -21.28 1.72
N GLY A 415 12.95 -21.48 1.33
CA GLY A 415 11.82 -21.66 2.26
C GLY A 415 11.42 -20.42 3.06
N LYS A 416 12.02 -19.25 2.79
CA LYS A 416 11.60 -17.98 3.39
C LYS A 416 10.69 -17.19 2.47
N LEU A 417 9.77 -16.44 3.07
CA LEU A 417 8.97 -15.45 2.37
C LEU A 417 9.84 -14.20 2.10
N GLY A 418 9.84 -13.68 0.89
CA GLY A 418 10.48 -12.40 0.55
C GLY A 418 10.53 -12.21 -0.98
N ALA A 419 11.34 -11.26 -1.46
CA ALA A 419 11.58 -11.10 -2.89
C ALA A 419 13.06 -10.87 -3.25
N ASN A 420 13.46 -11.43 -4.39
CA ASN A 420 14.77 -11.23 -4.99
C ASN A 420 15.01 -9.75 -5.32
N LEU A 421 16.28 -9.37 -5.41
CA LEU A 421 16.74 -8.02 -5.68
C LEU A 421 17.70 -8.01 -6.86
N HIS A 422 17.50 -7.04 -7.75
CA HIS A 422 18.28 -6.89 -8.99
C HIS A 422 18.92 -5.51 -9.01
N ALA A 423 20.04 -5.39 -9.72
CA ALA A 423 20.71 -4.12 -9.93
C ALA A 423 19.78 -3.15 -10.67
N SER A 424 19.47 -2.01 -10.06
CA SER A 424 18.63 -0.97 -10.66
C SER A 424 19.39 -0.06 -11.62
N MET A 425 20.72 -0.19 -11.66
CA MET A 425 21.62 0.51 -12.59
C MET A 425 22.86 -0.36 -12.86
N SER A 426 23.52 -0.13 -14.00
CA SER A 426 24.85 -0.70 -14.27
C SER A 426 25.94 0.07 -13.52
N GLY A 427 26.97 -0.62 -13.06
CA GLY A 427 28.08 -0.01 -12.32
C GLY A 427 28.94 -1.02 -11.56
N THR A 428 29.69 -0.54 -10.59
CA THR A 428 30.50 -1.33 -9.66
C THR A 428 29.82 -1.40 -8.29
N VAL A 429 29.79 -2.58 -7.69
CA VAL A 429 29.32 -2.78 -6.32
C VAL A 429 30.33 -2.13 -5.37
N ALA A 430 29.94 -0.98 -4.81
CA ALA A 430 30.80 -0.16 -3.96
C ALA A 430 30.79 -0.61 -2.49
N ALA A 431 29.72 -1.27 -2.03
CA ALA A 431 29.65 -1.85 -0.69
C ALA A 431 28.57 -2.94 -0.62
N VAL A 432 28.81 -3.96 0.19
CA VAL A 432 27.83 -4.99 0.57
C VAL A 432 27.80 -5.07 2.09
N THR A 433 26.65 -4.79 2.70
CA THR A 433 26.45 -4.86 4.16
C THR A 433 25.36 -5.87 4.50
N GLU A 434 25.13 -6.11 5.80
CA GLU A 434 24.02 -6.95 6.26
C GLU A 434 22.63 -6.38 5.91
N LYS A 435 22.53 -5.11 5.52
CA LYS A 435 21.25 -4.42 5.30
C LYS A 435 21.03 -3.96 3.87
N GLU A 436 22.09 -3.73 3.11
CA GLU A 436 22.01 -3.05 1.81
C GLU A 436 23.22 -3.32 0.91
N ILE A 437 23.00 -3.11 -0.39
CA ILE A 437 24.01 -3.14 -1.44
C ILE A 437 24.10 -1.75 -2.07
N VAL A 438 25.31 -1.21 -2.24
CA VAL A 438 25.55 0.09 -2.90
C VAL A 438 26.17 -0.14 -4.27
N ILE A 439 25.60 0.45 -5.31
CA ILE A 439 26.14 0.40 -6.68
C ILE A 439 26.47 1.83 -7.13
N ARG A 440 27.63 2.03 -7.73
CA ARG A 440 28.11 3.31 -8.27
C ARG A 440 28.60 3.16 -9.71
N GLN A 441 28.44 4.20 -10.52
CA GLN A 441 28.96 4.22 -11.90
C GLN A 441 30.49 4.18 -11.95
#